data_AF-A0AAW9QR38-F1
#
_entry.id   AF-A0AAW9QR38-F1
#
_cell.length_a   1.000
_cell.length_b   1.000
_cell.length_c   1.000
_cell.angle_alpha   90.00
_cell.angle_beta   90.00
_cell.angle_gamma   90.00
#
_symmetry.space_group_name_H-M   'P 1'
#
loop_
_entity.id
_entity.type
_entity.pdbx_description
1 polymer ?
#
loop_
_entity_poly.entity_id
_entity_poly.type
_entity_poly.pdbx_seq_one_letter_code
_entity_poly.pdbx_strand_id
1 'polypeptide(L)'
;MTILVTFHPNQTRNFQHYYLNHVCIYWRDAFPGLPGYQRFVEWIPSTLLPLRIYLKRCFGECTGIGFLDATRLVACQNRRISSHRMFEGLAARSSFSLNLVET
;
A
#
# COMPACT_ATOMS: atom_id res chain seq x y z
N MET A 1 -5.50 -13.54 -3.71
CA MET A 1 -5.16 -12.16 -4.11
C MET A 1 -6.38 -11.25 -4.02
N THR A 2 -7.47 -11.56 -4.71
CA THR A 2 -8.65 -10.67 -4.85
C THR A 2 -9.15 -10.10 -3.53
N ILE A 3 -9.38 -10.94 -2.52
CA ILE A 3 -9.84 -10.54 -1.18
C ILE A 3 -8.92 -9.48 -0.54
N LEU A 4 -7.59 -9.60 -0.71
CA LEU A 4 -6.64 -8.64 -0.16
C LEU A 4 -6.62 -7.33 -0.96
N VAL A 5 -6.70 -7.42 -2.29
CA VAL A 5 -6.75 -6.24 -3.16
C VAL A 5 -8.01 -5.43 -2.89
N THR A 6 -9.15 -6.09 -2.72
CA THR A 6 -10.43 -5.45 -2.44
C THR A 6 -10.53 -4.94 -1.01
N PHE A 7 -9.72 -5.42 -0.08
CA PHE A 7 -9.67 -4.85 1.27
C PHE A 7 -9.19 -3.38 1.26
N HIS A 8 -8.24 -3.02 0.40
CA HIS A 8 -7.68 -1.67 0.35
C HIS A 8 -8.69 -0.54 0.09
N PRO A 9 -9.60 -0.63 -0.90
CA PRO A 9 -10.65 0.36 -1.08
C PRO A 9 -11.80 0.22 -0.08
N ASN A 10 -11.91 -0.91 0.64
CA ASN A 10 -12.95 -1.08 1.64
C ASN A 10 -12.63 -0.25 2.90
N GLN A 11 -13.58 0.57 3.34
CA GLN A 11 -13.42 1.47 4.49
C GLN A 11 -13.43 0.76 5.85
N THR A 12 -13.28 -0.57 5.86
CA THR A 12 -13.24 -1.38 7.08
C THR A 12 -11.91 -1.21 7.79
N ARG A 13 -11.94 -0.76 9.06
CA ARG A 13 -10.73 -0.52 9.86
C ARG A 13 -9.85 -1.76 10.05
N ASN A 14 -10.48 -2.94 10.19
CA ASN A 14 -9.79 -4.17 10.54
C ASN A 14 -10.04 -5.27 9.51
N PHE A 15 -8.97 -5.94 9.06
CA PHE A 15 -9.06 -7.03 8.10
C PHE A 15 -9.91 -8.20 8.59
N GLN A 16 -9.85 -8.52 9.89
CA GLN A 16 -10.68 -9.57 10.49
C GLN A 16 -12.18 -9.29 10.32
N HIS A 17 -12.61 -8.05 10.56
CA HIS A 17 -14.01 -7.66 10.42
C HIS A 17 -14.46 -7.75 8.96
N TYR A 18 -13.63 -7.25 8.05
CA TYR A 18 -13.85 -7.37 6.61
C TYR A 18 -13.99 -8.84 6.18
N TYR A 19 -13.07 -9.70 6.61
CA TYR A 19 -13.06 -11.10 6.22
C TYR A 19 -14.30 -11.84 6.74
N LEU A 20 -14.60 -11.72 8.04
CA LEU A 20 -15.67 -12.49 8.67
C LEU A 20 -17.08 -11.98 8.31
N ASN A 21 -17.27 -10.65 8.28
CA ASN A 21 -18.61 -10.06 8.12
C ASN A 21 -18.94 -9.66 6.68
N HIS A 22 -17.94 -9.58 5.80
CA HIS A 22 -18.18 -9.24 4.40
C HIS A 22 -17.88 -10.43 3.48
N VAL A 23 -16.63 -10.90 3.47
CA VAL A 23 -16.18 -11.95 2.54
C VAL A 23 -16.87 -13.30 2.82
N CYS A 24 -16.85 -13.74 4.07
CA CYS A 24 -17.44 -15.03 4.46
C CYS A 24 -18.97 -15.04 4.37
N ILE A 25 -19.64 -13.90 4.22
CA ILE A 25 -21.11 -13.84 4.12
C ILE A 25 -21.53 -13.66 2.66
N TYR A 26 -21.02 -12.62 2.00
CA TYR A 26 -21.51 -12.22 0.68
C TYR A 26 -20.78 -12.90 -0.47
N TRP A 27 -19.57 -13.43 -0.26
CA TRP A 27 -18.72 -13.95 -1.34
C TRP A 27 -18.55 -15.47 -1.31
N ARG A 28 -19.42 -16.20 -0.60
CA ARG A 28 -19.36 -17.67 -0.57
C ARG A 28 -19.51 -18.28 -1.96
N ASP A 29 -20.40 -17.73 -2.79
CA ASP A 29 -20.65 -18.25 -4.14
C ASP A 29 -19.42 -18.09 -5.04
N ALA A 30 -18.67 -16.99 -4.87
CA ALA A 30 -17.43 -16.73 -5.60
C ALA A 30 -16.26 -17.56 -5.06
N PHE A 31 -16.30 -17.98 -3.79
CA PHE A 31 -15.22 -18.72 -3.13
C PHE A 31 -15.77 -19.85 -2.24
N PRO A 32 -16.28 -20.95 -2.84
CA PRO A 32 -16.96 -22.02 -2.10
C PRO A 32 -16.06 -22.82 -1.12
N GLY A 33 -14.74 -22.60 -1.16
CA GLY A 33 -13.74 -23.22 -0.27
C GLY A 33 -12.95 -22.23 0.58
N LEU A 34 -13.56 -21.12 1.00
CA LEU A 34 -12.91 -20.11 1.84
C LEU A 34 -12.29 -20.74 3.10
N PRO A 35 -10.98 -20.60 3.33
CA PRO A 35 -10.37 -21.08 4.56
C PRO A 35 -10.85 -20.25 5.76
N GLY A 36 -10.70 -20.79 6.97
CA GLY A 36 -10.91 -20.00 8.19
C GLY A 36 -9.96 -18.80 8.24
N TYR A 37 -10.36 -17.76 8.99
CA TYR A 37 -9.60 -16.50 9.09
C TYR A 37 -8.11 -16.72 9.41
N GLN A 38 -7.79 -17.55 10.40
CA GLN A 38 -6.41 -17.80 10.82
C GLN A 38 -5.57 -18.43 9.70
N ARG A 39 -6.09 -19.47 9.04
CA ARG A 39 -5.43 -20.11 7.90
C ARG A 39 -5.29 -19.16 6.70
N PHE A 40 -6.26 -18.27 6.51
CA PHE A 40 -6.15 -17.22 5.49
C PHE A 40 -4.99 -16.26 5.81
N VAL A 41 -4.86 -15.83 7.07
CA VAL A 41 -3.78 -14.93 7.52
C VAL A 41 -2.41 -15.58 7.36
N GLU A 42 -2.27 -16.87 7.68
CA GLU A 42 -1.05 -17.64 7.44
C GLU A 42 -0.65 -17.69 5.96
N TRP A 43 -1.63 -17.62 5.05
CA TRP A 43 -1.38 -17.57 3.61
C TRP A 43 -1.03 -16.17 3.09
N ILE A 44 -1.36 -15.08 3.78
CA ILE A 44 -1.11 -13.71 3.31
C ILE A 44 0.36 -13.49 2.86
N PRO A 45 1.41 -13.94 3.58
CA PRO A 45 2.78 -13.74 3.13
C PRO A 45 3.09 -14.34 1.75
N SER A 46 2.51 -15.51 1.44
CA SER A 46 2.66 -16.15 0.12
C SER A 46 2.05 -15.33 -1.03
N THR A 47 1.19 -14.37 -0.70
CA THR A 47 0.50 -13.52 -1.66
C THR A 47 1.30 -12.31 -2.13
N LEU A 48 2.36 -11.96 -1.41
CA LEU A 48 3.17 -10.78 -1.71
C LEU A 48 3.87 -10.87 -3.06
N LEU A 49 4.48 -12.01 -3.36
CA LEU A 49 5.18 -12.22 -4.63
C LEU A 49 4.24 -12.13 -5.85
N PRO A 50 3.12 -12.87 -5.92
CA PRO A 50 2.19 -12.75 -7.04
C PRO A 50 1.56 -11.35 -7.14
N LEU A 51 1.25 -10.70 -6.01
CA LEU A 51 0.76 -9.32 -6.02
C LEU A 51 1.78 -8.34 -6.61
N ARG A 52 3.05 -8.45 -6.22
CA ARG A 52 4.13 -7.62 -6.76
C ARG A 52 4.30 -7.81 -8.27
N ILE A 53 4.27 -9.05 -8.74
CA ILE A 53 4.36 -9.37 -10.18
C ILE A 53 3.16 -8.80 -10.92
N TYR A 54 1.95 -8.98 -10.38
CA TYR A 54 0.73 -8.41 -10.94
C TYR A 54 0.81 -6.89 -11.07
N LEU A 55 1.18 -6.19 -9.99
CA LEU A 55 1.34 -4.74 -10.00
C LEU A 55 2.40 -4.28 -11.00
N LYS A 56 3.57 -4.94 -11.03
CA LYS A 56 4.61 -4.64 -12.03
C LYS A 56 4.12 -4.80 -13.47
N ARG A 57 3.20 -5.72 -13.73
CA ARG A 57 2.60 -5.89 -15.06
C ARG A 57 1.53 -4.83 -15.36
N CYS A 58 0.83 -4.35 -14.33
CA CYS A 58 -0.12 -3.24 -14.46
C CYS A 58 0.58 -1.89 -14.67
N PHE A 59 1.76 -1.70 -14.06
CA PHE A 59 2.62 -0.57 -14.37
C PHE A 59 3.20 -0.79 -15.77
N GLY A 60 2.75 0.00 -16.75
CA GLY A 60 3.30 -0.03 -18.10
C GLY A 60 4.79 0.35 -18.13
N GLU A 61 5.42 0.20 -19.28
CA GLU A 61 6.77 0.72 -19.53
C GLU A 61 6.76 2.24 -19.28
N CYS A 62 7.61 2.72 -18.37
CA CYS A 62 7.77 4.15 -18.15
C CYS A 62 8.43 4.78 -19.38
N THR A 63 7.65 5.48 -20.21
CA THR A 63 8.11 6.11 -21.46
C THR A 63 8.90 7.42 -21.24
N GLY A 64 9.61 7.54 -20.11
CA GLY A 64 10.45 8.69 -19.77
C GLY A 64 9.78 9.75 -18.88
N ILE A 65 8.45 9.72 -18.72
CA ILE A 65 7.70 10.63 -17.83
C ILE A 65 6.98 9.79 -16.78
N GLY A 66 7.37 9.95 -15.51
CA GLY A 66 6.74 9.29 -14.38
C GLY A 66 6.18 10.33 -13.43
N PHE A 67 4.88 10.27 -13.16
CA PHE A 67 4.27 11.10 -12.13
C PHE A 67 4.55 10.48 -10.77
N LEU A 68 5.50 11.07 -10.04
CA LEU A 68 5.70 10.77 -8.63
C LEU A 68 4.90 11.82 -7.85
N ASP A 69 3.74 11.46 -7.30
CA ASP A 69 3.09 12.34 -6.34
C ASP A 69 4.02 12.45 -5.14
N ALA A 70 4.41 13.67 -4.83
CA ALA A 70 5.45 13.93 -3.88
C ALA A 70 4.79 13.84 -2.48
N THR A 71 4.55 12.61 -2.04
CA THR A 71 4.01 12.34 -0.71
C THR A 71 5.07 12.76 0.32
N ARG A 72 4.71 13.67 1.22
CA ARG A 72 5.64 14.18 2.23
C ARG A 72 6.09 13.06 3.16
N LEU A 73 7.32 12.57 2.97
CA LEU A 73 8.01 11.69 3.91
C LEU A 73 8.64 12.54 5.02
N VAL A 74 7.98 12.59 6.18
CA VAL A 74 8.50 13.31 7.34
C VAL A 74 9.59 12.47 8.03
N ALA A 75 10.84 12.69 7.62
CA ALA A 75 12.00 12.04 8.23
C ALA A 75 12.26 12.53 9.67
N CYS A 76 12.21 13.84 9.90
CA CYS A 76 12.30 14.43 11.23
C CYS A 76 11.58 15.79 11.30
N GLN A 77 11.35 16.29 12.53
CA GLN A 77 10.84 17.64 12.75
C GLN A 77 11.93 18.69 12.46
N ASN A 78 11.56 19.83 11.87
CA ASN A 78 12.53 20.86 11.46
C ASN A 78 13.51 21.31 12.56
N ARG A 79 13.09 21.29 13.83
CA ARG A 79 13.94 21.64 14.98
C ARG A 79 15.07 20.65 15.26
N ARG A 80 14.96 19.41 14.75
CA ARG A 80 15.90 18.31 15.00
C ARG A 80 16.75 17.95 13.78
N ILE A 81 16.72 18.76 12.72
CA ILE A 81 17.48 18.47 11.48
C ILE A 81 18.98 18.33 11.78
N SER A 82 19.56 19.23 12.59
CA SER A 82 20.99 19.22 12.91
C SER A 82 21.43 18.06 13.81
N SER A 83 20.52 17.44 14.56
CA SER A 83 20.83 16.31 15.45
C SER A 83 20.50 14.95 14.84
N HIS A 84 19.89 14.92 13.65
CA HIS A 84 19.39 13.71 13.03
C HIS A 84 20.48 13.01 12.20
N ARG A 85 21.08 11.94 12.74
CA ARG A 85 22.18 11.21 12.08
C ARG A 85 21.75 10.10 11.11
N MET A 86 20.57 9.51 11.29
CA MET A 86 20.13 8.33 10.52
C MET A 86 19.89 8.62 9.02
N PHE A 87 19.63 9.89 8.67
CA PHE A 87 19.39 10.34 7.29
C PHE A 87 20.39 11.40 6.84
N GLU A 88 21.56 11.47 7.48
CA GLU A 88 22.63 12.39 7.10
C GLU A 88 23.06 12.13 5.65
N GLY A 89 23.03 13.17 4.80
CA GLY A 89 23.32 13.06 3.36
C GLY A 89 22.22 12.41 2.51
N LEU A 90 21.19 11.80 3.12
CA LEU A 90 20.08 11.15 2.41
C LEU A 90 18.80 12.00 2.39
N ALA A 91 18.55 12.77 3.45
CA ALA A 91 17.37 13.63 3.55
C ALA A 91 17.75 15.11 3.41
N ALA A 92 16.97 15.82 2.59
CA ALA A 92 17.06 17.27 2.42
C ALA A 92 15.73 17.93 2.76
N ARG A 93 15.78 19.22 3.15
CA ARG A 93 14.57 19.99 3.42
C ARG A 93 13.89 20.36 2.10
N SER A 94 12.68 19.86 1.88
CA SER A 94 11.82 20.33 0.79
C SER A 94 10.89 21.44 1.26
N SER A 95 10.75 22.49 0.44
CA SER A 95 9.70 23.50 0.59
C SER A 95 8.53 23.06 -0.27
N PHE A 96 7.58 22.32 0.31
CA PHE A 96 6.32 22.04 -0.38
C PHE A 96 5.41 23.26 -0.32
N SER A 97 5.42 24.06 -1.38
CA SER A 97 4.26 24.84 -1.78
C SER A 97 3.47 23.99 -2.77
N LEU A 98 2.25 23.60 -2.42
CA LEU A 98 1.30 22.96 -3.33
C LEU A 98 1.01 23.92 -4.50
N ASN A 99 1.85 23.89 -5.53
CA ASN A 99 1.56 24.42 -6.85
C ASN A 99 2.04 23.36 -7.82
N LEU A 100 1.08 22.72 -8.49
CA LEU A 100 1.31 21.86 -9.64
C LEU A 100 2.18 22.62 -10.63
N VAL A 101 3.39 22.13 -10.86
CA VAL A 101 4.21 22.55 -12.00
C VAL A 101 4.04 21.43 -13.02
N GLU A 102 3.22 21.71 -14.04
CA GLU A 102 3.28 20.99 -15.31
C GLU A 102 4.58 21.40 -16.01
N THR A 103 5.38 20.42 -16.41
CA THR A 103 6.43 20.57 -17.43
C THR A 103 6.41 19.36 -18.35
#